data_AF-A0A4Z0JTL1-F1
#
_entry.id   AF-A0A4Z0JTL1-F1
#
_cell.length_a   1.000
_cell.length_b   1.000
_cell.length_c   1.000
_cell.angle_alpha   90.00
_cell.angle_beta   90.00
_cell.angle_gamma   90.00
#
_symmetry.space_group_name_H-M   'P 1'
#
loop_
_entity.id
_entity.type
_entity.pdbx_description
1 polymer ?
#
loop_
_entity_poly.entity_id
_entity_poly.type
_entity_poly.pdbx_seq_one_letter_code
_entity_poly.pdbx_strand_id
1 'polypeptide(L)' 'MNSVYKAELIDRKEWSGLIEVMAGTSKWVAWYNQSRLHSAIDYRPPLEVRSEWINQSAADSAAA' A
#
# COMPACT_ATOMS: atom_id res chain seq x y z
N MET A 1 3.19 0.35 10.37
CA MET A 1 2.68 1.09 9.20
C MET A 1 3.20 2.54 9.15
N ASN A 2 3.17 3.29 10.25
CA ASN A 2 3.42 4.74 10.24
C ASN A 2 4.90 5.15 10.03
N SER A 3 5.88 4.33 10.44
CA SER A 3 7.31 4.68 10.33
C SER A 3 7.81 4.80 8.88
N VAL A 4 7.42 3.89 7.99
CA VAL A 4 7.84 3.90 6.57
C VAL A 4 7.20 5.06 5.82
N TYR A 5 5.91 5.30 6.04
CA TYR A 5 5.19 6.43 5.44
C TYR A 5 5.83 7.78 5.83
N LYS A 6 6.17 7.96 7.11
CA LYS A 6 6.83 9.18 7.56
C LYS A 6 8.22 9.33 6.92
N ALA A 7 9.05 8.29 7.00
CA ALA A 7 10.42 8.32 6.50
C ALA A 7 10.52 8.50 4.97
N GLU A 8 9.63 7.88 4.20
CA GLU A 8 9.68 7.91 2.73
C GLU A 8 8.95 9.10 2.11
N LEU A 9 7.94 9.64 2.79
CA LEU A 9 7.10 10.73 2.26
C LEU A 9 7.19 12.00 3.10
N ILE A 10 6.79 11.93 4.37
CA ILE A 10 6.59 13.13 5.19
C ILE A 10 7.90 13.83 5.49
N ASP A 11 8.92 13.09 5.92
CA ASP A 11 10.17 13.64 6.42
C ASP A 11 11.14 14.06 5.30
N ARG A 12 10.79 13.78 4.03
CA ARG A 12 11.66 14.05 2.87
C ARG A 12 11.60 15.47 2.33
N LYS A 13 10.59 16.24 2.71
CA LYS A 13 10.43 17.62 2.27
C LYS A 13 9.54 18.39 3.24
N GLU A 14 9.66 19.71 3.18
CA GLU A 14 8.66 20.58 3.80
C GLU A 14 7.39 20.62 2.95
N TRP A 15 6.25 20.71 3.62
CA TRP A 15 4.93 20.74 2.99
C TRP A 15 4.30 22.10 3.24
N SER A 16 3.77 22.71 2.19
CA SER A 16 3.16 24.04 2.25
C SER A 16 1.81 24.04 2.97
N GLY A 17 1.15 22.88 3.08
CA GLY A 17 -0.11 22.73 3.79
C GLY A 17 -0.78 21.36 3.60
N LEU A 18 -1.95 21.20 4.23
CA LEU A 18 -2.66 19.92 4.28
C LEU A 18 -3.02 19.36 2.91
N ILE A 19 -3.45 20.21 1.97
CA ILE A 19 -3.84 19.78 0.62
C ILE A 19 -2.67 19.11 -0.11
N GLU A 20 -1.46 19.66 0.05
CA GLU A 20 -0.27 19.09 -0.56
C GLU A 20 0.08 17.73 0.07
N VAL A 21 0.00 17.63 1.40
CA VAL A 21 0.20 16.39 2.14
C VAL A 21 -0.80 15.31 1.69
N MET A 22 -2.07 15.66 1.54
CA MET A 22 -3.11 14.74 1.07
C MET A 22 -2.82 14.25 -0.36
N ALA A 23 -2.47 15.15 -1.28
CA ALA A 23 -2.12 14.77 -2.64
C ALA A 23 -0.88 13.85 -2.68
N GLY A 24 0.15 14.18 -1.89
CA GLY A 24 1.34 13.35 -1.74
C GLY A 24 1.02 11.97 -1.17
N THR A 25 0.15 11.93 -0.16
CA THR A 25 -0.30 10.68 0.48
C THR A 25 -1.07 9.81 -0.48
N SER A 26 -2.02 10.35 -1.25
CA SER A 26 -2.75 9.59 -2.27
C SER A 26 -1.82 8.97 -3.31
N LYS A 27 -0.82 9.73 -3.79
CA LYS A 27 0.20 9.21 -4.71
C LYS A 27 1.05 8.11 -4.09
N TRP A 28 1.50 8.32 -2.86
CA TRP A 28 2.32 7.35 -2.15
C TRP A 28 1.56 6.05 -1.88
N VAL A 29 0.28 6.13 -1.46
CA VAL A 29 -0.57 4.95 -1.23
C VAL A 29 -0.82 4.18 -2.52
N ALA A 30 -1.08 4.88 -3.63
CA ALA A 30 -1.24 4.24 -4.94
C ALA A 30 0.03 3.45 -5.33
N TRP A 31 1.20 4.08 -5.25
CA TRP A 31 2.48 3.42 -5.51
C TRP A 31 2.75 2.26 -4.55
N TYR A 32 2.54 2.46 -3.25
CA TYR A 32 2.78 1.45 -2.23
C TYR A 32 1.94 0.19 -2.49
N ASN A 33 0.67 0.36 -2.84
CA ASN A 33 -0.22 -0.78 -3.05
C ASN A 33 0.00 -1.47 -4.40
N GLN A 34 0.28 -0.71 -5.46
CA GLN A 34 0.29 -1.23 -6.84
C GLN A 34 1.67 -1.60 -7.35
N SER A 35 2.75 -1.04 -6.80
CA SER A 35 4.07 -1.14 -7.41
C SER A 35 5.21 -1.42 -6.43
N ARG A 36 5.03 -1.15 -5.14
CA ARG A 36 6.09 -1.40 -4.15
C ARG A 36 6.23 -2.89 -3.90
N LEU A 37 7.44 -3.41 -4.08
CA LEU A 37 7.75 -4.82 -3.83
C LEU A 37 8.16 -5.02 -2.38
N HIS A 38 7.70 -6.12 -1.80
CA HIS A 38 7.93 -6.45 -0.39
C HIS A 38 8.53 -7.84 -0.27
N SER A 39 9.72 -7.95 0.33
CA SER A 39 10.40 -9.24 0.51
C SER A 39 9.60 -10.24 1.36
N ALA A 40 8.78 -9.74 2.29
CA ALA A 40 7.91 -10.58 3.13
C ALA A 40 6.76 -11.27 2.36
N ILE A 41 6.49 -10.84 1.12
CA ILE A 41 5.45 -11.40 0.26
C ILE A 41 6.02 -11.77 -1.12
N ASP A 42 7.25 -12.30 -1.11
CA ASP A 42 7.97 -12.80 -2.29
C ASP A 42 8.15 -11.74 -3.38
N TYR A 43 8.42 -10.50 -2.98
CA TYR A 43 8.63 -9.38 -3.91
C TYR A 43 7.42 -9.12 -4.82
N ARG A 44 6.21 -9.28 -4.29
CA ARG A 44 4.97 -8.93 -5.00
C ARG A 44 4.36 -7.62 -4.49
N PRO A 45 3.56 -6.92 -5.32
CA PRO A 45 2.75 -5.80 -4.87
C PRO A 45 1.68 -6.23 -3.85
N PRO A 46 1.42 -5.44 -2.79
CA PRO A 46 0.40 -5.74 -1.80
C PRO A 46 -1.01 -5.93 -2.38
N LEU A 47 -1.34 -5.24 -3.47
CA LEU A 47 -2.64 -5.37 -4.13
C LEU A 47 -2.86 -6.77 -4.73
N GLU A 48 -1.82 -7.37 -5.32
CA GLU A 48 -1.92 -8.71 -5.91
C GLU A 48 -2.17 -9.74 -4.83
N VAL A 49 -1.36 -9.71 -3.76
CA VAL A 49 -1.48 -10.64 -2.62
C VAL A 49 -2.83 -10.50 -1.93
N ARG A 50 -3.34 -9.28 -1.78
CA ARG A 50 -4.71 -9.05 -1.27
C ARG A 50 -5.75 -9.70 -2.17
N SER A 51 -5.64 -9.52 -3.49
CA SER A 51 -6.64 -10.01 -4.45
C SER A 51 -6.69 -11.53 -4.45
N GLU A 52 -5.52 -12.19 -4.39
CA GLU A 52 -5.41 -13.63 -4.23
C GLU A 52 -6.10 -14.12 -2.95
N TRP A 53 -5.82 -13.47 -1.81
CA TRP A 53 -6.43 -13.82 -0.53
C TRP A 53 -7.96 -13.68 -0.55
N ILE A 54 -8.50 -12.61 -1.14
CA ILE A 54 -9.95 -12.41 -1.29
C ILE A 54 -10.55 -13.52 -2.14
N ASN A 55 -9.94 -13.83 -3.30
CA ASN A 55 -10.43 -14.88 -4.18
C ASN A 55 -10.41 -16.26 -3.52
N GLN A 56 -9.36 -16.55 -2.75
CA GLN A 56 -9.25 -17.81 -2.01
C GLN A 56 -10.30 -17.91 -0.90
N SER A 57 -10.49 -16.84 -0.13
CA SER A 57 -11.53 -16.80 0.92
C SER A 57 -12.95 -16.96 0.37
N ALA A 58 -13.21 -16.44 -0.84
CA ALA A 58 -14.49 -16.59 -1.52
C ALA A 58 -14.69 -18.04 -2.03
N ALA A 59 -13.64 -18.70 -2.51
CA ALA A 59 -13.68 -20.10 -2.90
C ALA A 59 -13.92 -21.03 -1.69
N ASP A 60 -13.23 -20.79 -0.56
CA ASP A 60 -13.39 -21.56 0.67
C ASP A 60 -14.80 -21.41 1.25
N SER A 61 -15.39 -20.21 1.14
CA SER A 61 -16.76 -19.92 1.60
C SER A 61 -17.84 -20.52 0.69
N ALA A 62 -17.52 -20.81 -0.58
CA ALA A 62 -18.45 -21.45 -1.52
C ALA A 62 -18.38 -22.99 -1.50
N ALA A 63 -17.30 -23.55 -0.94
CA ALA A 63 -17.09 -24.99 -0.81
C ALA A 63 -17.57 -25.55 0.56
N ALA A 64 -18.00 -24.68 1.48
CA ALA A 64 -18.55 -25.01 2.80
C ALA A 64 -20.08 -24.98 2.81
#